data_AF-A0A8T4J801-F1
#
_entry.id   AF-A0A8T4J801-F1
#
_cell.length_a   1.000
_cell.length_b   1.000
_cell.length_c   1.000
_cell.angle_alpha   90.00
_cell.angle_beta   90.00
_cell.angle_gamma   90.00
#
_symmetry.space_group_name_H-M   'P 1'
#
loop_
_entity.id
_entity.type
_entity.pdbx_description
1 polymer ?
#
loop_
_entity_poly.entity_id
_entity_poly.type
_entity_poly.pdbx_seq_one_letter_code
_entity_poly.pdbx_strand_id
1 'polypeptide(L)' 'LEAGGKEYETIMYEGYGPNGVAVLIECLTDNRNRAASDVRVAMTRNGGSMADPGSVSYLFNRKGVVIVPKGEDGLT' A
#
# COMPACT_ATOMS: atom_id res chain seq x y z
N LEU A 1 -8.29 34.51 -3.91
CA LEU A 1 -8.81 33.17 -4.21
C LEU A 1 -7.58 32.29 -4.39
N GLU A 2 -7.22 31.51 -3.36
CA GLU A 2 -6.02 30.66 -3.37
C GLU A 2 -6.23 29.49 -4.35
N ALA A 3 -5.92 29.72 -5.62
CA ALA A 3 -5.88 28.67 -6.64
C ALA A 3 -4.54 27.91 -6.51
N GLY A 4 -4.47 26.89 -5.65
CA GLY A 4 -3.23 26.14 -5.47
C GLY A 4 -3.28 24.85 -4.65
N GLY A 5 -4.47 24.39 -4.22
CA GLY A 5 -4.59 23.13 -3.49
C GLY A 5 -4.37 21.93 -4.43
N LYS A 6 -3.41 21.06 -4.11
CA LYS A 6 -3.30 19.75 -4.74
C LYS A 6 -4.40 18.84 -4.20
N GLU A 7 -5.23 18.30 -5.09
CA GLU A 7 -6.22 17.29 -4.72
C GLU A 7 -5.52 15.95 -4.55
N TYR A 8 -5.55 15.42 -3.32
CA TYR A 8 -5.00 14.11 -3.02
C TYR A 8 -6.10 13.05 -3.06
N GLU A 9 -5.84 11.95 -3.75
CA GLU A 9 -6.68 10.76 -3.79
C GLU A 9 -5.93 9.55 -3.20
N THR A 10 -6.70 8.64 -2.59
CA THR A 10 -6.19 7.33 -2.16
C THR A 10 -6.37 6.33 -3.28
N ILE A 11 -5.30 5.60 -3.63
CA ILE A 11 -5.28 4.60 -4.69
C ILE A 11 -4.67 3.31 -4.14
N MET A 12 -5.31 2.18 -4.46
CA MET A 12 -4.80 0.84 -4.16
C MET A 12 -4.18 0.23 -5.42
N TYR A 13 -2.97 -0.29 -5.28
CA TYR A 13 -2.33 -1.15 -6.27
C TYR A 13 -2.14 -2.55 -5.71
N GLU A 14 -2.13 -3.53 -6.60
CA GLU A 14 -1.98 -4.95 -6.27
C GLU A 14 -0.78 -5.53 -7.03
N GLY A 15 -0.15 -6.54 -6.47
CA GLY A 15 0.98 -7.21 -7.10
C GLY A 15 1.52 -8.41 -6.33
N TYR A 16 2.53 -9.04 -6.92
CA TYR A 16 3.24 -10.17 -6.35
C TYR A 16 4.72 -9.83 -6.20
N GLY A 17 5.30 -10.07 -5.02
CA GLY A 17 6.73 -9.98 -4.77
C GLY A 17 7.48 -11.28 -5.12
N PRO A 18 8.78 -11.36 -4.77
CA PRO A 18 9.56 -12.59 -4.92
C PRO A 18 8.85 -13.81 -4.33
N ASN A 19 8.95 -14.94 -5.02
CA ASN A 19 8.31 -16.20 -4.63
C ASN A 19 6.76 -16.13 -4.54
N GLY A 20 6.12 -15.16 -5.21
CA GLY A 20 4.66 -15.08 -5.29
C GLY A 20 3.99 -14.50 -4.04
N VAL A 21 4.74 -13.80 -3.18
CA VAL A 21 4.17 -13.14 -2.00
C VAL A 21 3.18 -12.07 -2.44
N ALA A 22 1.93 -12.15 -1.96
CA ALA A 22 0.90 -11.16 -2.23
C ALA A 22 1.25 -9.80 -1.61
N VAL A 23 1.13 -8.72 -2.39
CA VAL A 23 1.41 -7.35 -1.94
C VAL A 23 0.23 -6.43 -2.28
N LEU A 24 -0.29 -5.74 -1.27
CA LEU A 24 -1.32 -4.73 -1.38
C LEU A 24 -0.71 -3.36 -1.01
N ILE A 25 -0.78 -2.38 -1.92
CA ILE A 25 -0.03 -1.12 -1.82
C ILE A 25 -1.02 0.04 -1.82
N GLU A 26 -1.17 0.72 -0.69
CA GLU A 26 -1.98 1.94 -0.57
C GLU A 26 -1.09 3.17 -0.84
N CYS A 27 -1.57 4.08 -1.68
CA CYS A 27 -0.90 5.33 -2.01
C CYS A 27 -1.85 6.51 -1.78
N LEU A 28 -1.36 7.57 -1.13
CA LEU A 28 -2.01 8.89 -1.13
C LEU A 28 -1.25 9.78 -2.11
N THR A 29 -1.89 10.23 -3.18
CA THR A 29 -1.21 10.93 -4.27
C THR A 29 -2.10 12.01 -4.90
N ASP A 30 -1.47 13.06 -5.39
CA ASP A 30 -2.08 14.10 -6.24
C ASP A 30 -1.90 13.80 -7.75
N ASN A 31 -1.27 12.67 -8.07
CA ASN A 31 -0.98 12.27 -9.44
C ASN A 31 -0.91 10.74 -9.53
N ARG A 32 -1.99 10.14 -10.05
CA ARG A 32 -2.13 8.70 -10.27
C ARG A 32 -1.06 8.10 -11.18
N ASN A 33 -0.67 8.81 -12.24
CA ASN A 33 0.28 8.29 -13.22
C ASN A 33 1.69 8.20 -12.63
N ARG A 34 2.09 9.20 -11.84
CA ARG A 34 3.37 9.19 -11.12
C ARG A 34 3.40 8.06 -10.09
N ALA A 35 2.36 7.95 -9.25
CA ALA A 35 2.26 6.87 -8.27
C ALA A 35 2.32 5.48 -8.93
N ALA A 36 1.57 5.26 -10.02
CA ALA A 36 1.61 3.99 -10.75
C ALA A 36 3.00 3.66 -11.31
N SER A 37 3.73 4.66 -11.82
CA SER A 37 5.10 4.50 -12.30
C SER A 37 6.06 4.15 -11.16
N ASP A 38 5.99 4.89 -10.06
CA ASP A 38 6.88 4.71 -8.91
C ASP A 38 6.67 3.32 -8.28
N VAL A 39 5.41 2.91 -8.08
CA VAL A 39 5.05 1.59 -7.56
C VAL A 39 5.51 0.48 -8.50
N ARG A 40 5.30 0.62 -9.82
CA ARG A 40 5.78 -0.35 -10.81
C ARG A 40 7.29 -0.49 -10.78
N VAL A 41 8.03 0.62 -10.73
CA VAL A 41 9.49 0.62 -10.66
C VAL A 41 9.96 -0.05 -9.37
N ALA A 42 9.35 0.27 -8.23
CA ALA A 42 9.67 -0.35 -6.96
C ALA A 42 9.44 -1.88 -6.99
N MET A 43 8.30 -2.34 -7.51
CA MET A 43 8.00 -3.77 -7.61
C MET A 43 8.98 -4.49 -8.55
N THR A 44 9.16 -3.98 -9.77
CA THR A 44 9.98 -4.62 -10.79
C THR A 44 11.47 -4.66 -10.44
N ARG A 45 12.01 -3.61 -9.80
CA ARG A 45 13.41 -3.59 -9.33
C ARG A 45 13.68 -4.59 -8.19
N ASN A 46 12.65 -4.98 -7.45
CA ASN A 46 12.76 -5.89 -6.31
C ASN A 46 12.25 -7.31 -6.62
N GLY A 47 12.17 -7.70 -7.91
CA GLY A 47 11.79 -9.05 -8.32
C GLY A 47 10.30 -9.36 -8.17
N GLY A 48 9.45 -8.33 -8.13
CA GLY A 48 8.00 -8.45 -8.15
C GLY A 48 7.36 -7.96 -9.45
N SER A 49 6.04 -8.07 -9.52
CA SER A 49 5.21 -7.64 -10.64
C SER A 49 3.93 -6.96 -10.17
N MET A 50 3.39 -6.07 -11.00
CA MET A 50 2.06 -5.50 -10.80
C MET A 50 0.99 -6.52 -11.19
N ALA A 51 -0.17 -6.45 -10.55
CA ALA A 51 -1.34 -7.26 -10.83
C ALA A 51 -2.59 -6.39 -11.00
N ASP A 52 -3.62 -6.96 -11.60
CA ASP A 52 -4.90 -6.28 -11.79
C ASP A 52 -5.66 -6.16 -10.45
N PRO A 53 -6.53 -5.16 -10.28
CA PRO A 53 -7.38 -5.04 -9.10
C PRO A 53 -8.17 -6.33 -8.83
N GLY A 54 -8.16 -6.82 -7.59
CA GLY A 54 -8.79 -8.07 -7.18
C GLY A 54 -7.86 -9.30 -7.12
N SER A 55 -6.63 -9.21 -7.63
CA SER A 55 -5.70 -10.35 -7.73
C SER A 55 -5.22 -10.89 -6.37
N VAL A 56 -5.06 -10.02 -5.38
CA VAL A 56 -4.57 -10.38 -4.04
C VAL A 56 -5.43 -9.83 -2.91
N SER A 57 -6.27 -8.82 -3.16
CA SER A 57 -7.07 -8.17 -2.12
C SER A 57 -7.98 -9.13 -1.33
N TYR A 58 -8.45 -10.24 -1.92
CA TYR A 58 -9.22 -11.27 -1.22
C TYR A 58 -8.42 -12.02 -0.15
N LEU A 59 -7.08 -11.98 -0.20
CA LEU A 59 -6.19 -12.57 0.80
C LEU A 59 -6.05 -11.68 2.05
N PHE A 60 -6.47 -10.42 1.97
CA PHE A 60 -6.34 -9.44 3.05
C PHE A 60 -7.71 -9.12 3.67
N ASN A 61 -7.73 -8.90 4.98
CA ASN A 61 -8.90 -8.38 5.67
C ASN A 61 -8.57 -7.05 6.36
N ARG A 62 -9.30 -6.00 6.02
CA ARG A 62 -9.17 -4.70 6.69
C ARG A 62 -9.75 -4.80 8.11
N LYS A 63 -8.87 -4.73 9.10
CA LYS A 63 -9.22 -4.77 10.54
C LYS A 63 -8.50 -3.64 11.28
N GLY A 64 -9.11 -3.12 12.33
CA GLY A 64 -8.43 -2.24 13.28
C GLY A 64 -7.43 -3.04 14.12
N VAL A 65 -6.24 -2.50 14.33
CA VAL A 65 -5.20 -3.11 15.18
C VAL A 65 -4.88 -2.14 16.31
N VAL A 66 -4.99 -2.61 17.55
CA VAL A 66 -4.60 -1.87 18.75
C VAL A 66 -3.39 -2.56 19.34
N ILE A 67 -2.28 -1.84 19.44
CA ILE A 67 -1.02 -2.35 19.99
C ILE A 67 -0.81 -1.69 21.35
N VAL A 68 -0.73 -2.50 22.40
CA VAL A 68 -0.41 -2.05 23.75
C VAL A 68 1.03 -2.48 24.05
N PRO A 69 1.96 -1.54 24.32
CA PRO A 69 3.31 -1.88 24.72
C PRO A 69 3.32 -2.65 26.04
N LYS A 70 4.34 -3.51 26.21
CA LYS A 70 4.54 -4.23 27.46
C LYS A 70 4.79 -3.23 28.60
N GLY A 71 4.02 -3.31 29.68
CA GLY A 71 4.24 -2.56 30.91
C GLY A 71 5.47 -3.05 31.67
N GLU A 72 6.10 -2.16 32.44
CA GLU A 72 7.27 -2.51 33.28
C GLU A 72 6.95 -3.56 34.36
N ASP A 73 5.67 -3.66 34.73
CA ASP A 73 5.12 -4.67 35.65
C ASP A 73 4.91 -6.05 35.00
N GLY A 74 5.01 -6.12 33.67
CA GLY A 74 4.76 -7.33 32.87
C GLY A 74 3.29 -7.79 32.88
N LEU A 75 2.36 -6.97 33.38
CA LEU A 75 0.92 -7.24 33.38
C LEU A 75 0.21 -6.75 32.11
N THR A 76 0.88 -5.89 31.34
CA THR A 76 0.58 -5.61 29.92
C THR A 76 1.80 -5.95 29.09
#